data_AF-A0A7D9DSF5-F1
#
_entry.id   AF-A0A7D9DSF5-F1
#
_cell.length_a   1.000
_cell.length_b   1.000
_cell.length_c   1.000
_cell.angle_alpha   90.00
_cell.angle_beta   90.00
_cell.angle_gamma   90.00
#
_symmetry.space_group_name_H-M   'P 1'
#
loop_
_entity.id
_entity.type
_entity.pdbx_description
1 polymer ?
#
loop_
_entity_poly.entity_id
_entity_poly.type
_entity_poly.pdbx_seq_one_letter_code
_entity_poly.pdbx_strand_id
1 'polypeptide(L)'
;MHSDDKFFITTKIKKLLRKRDNAYKQGRMQKFRKLRNRVASEITKAKRHYYVMNIGRLNTNGDARMWWKKVWKLTGKKKPSINLSEQGSDSKLEDSDAANMINTFFADLTNDFPEIQSRWSSYGHSDVLLTVTPESVAKKLLSIQSHKAPGPNDPYLKIIKMFAHSFAIPLLF
;
A
#
# COMPACT_ATOMS: atom_id res chain seq x y z
N MET A 1 -22.60 -11.96 -7.95
CA MET A 1 -21.93 -11.97 -6.64
C MET A 1 -22.30 -10.67 -5.95
N HIS A 2 -22.60 -10.69 -4.65
CA HIS A 2 -22.99 -9.46 -3.94
C HIS A 2 -21.74 -8.67 -3.57
N SER A 3 -21.80 -7.34 -3.61
CA SER A 3 -20.66 -6.47 -3.29
C SER A 3 -20.14 -6.65 -1.86
N ASP A 4 -20.98 -7.17 -0.95
CA ASP A 4 -20.66 -7.35 0.48
C ASP A 4 -20.27 -8.80 0.84
N ASP A 5 -20.17 -9.70 -0.15
CA ASP A 5 -19.73 -11.07 0.12
C ASP A 5 -18.27 -11.06 0.59
N LYS A 6 -17.97 -11.79 1.68
CA LYS A 6 -16.58 -12.00 2.13
C LYS A 6 -15.77 -12.60 0.98
N PHE A 7 -14.52 -12.17 0.83
CA PHE A 7 -13.63 -12.47 -0.31
C PHE A 7 -13.44 -13.97 -0.62
N PHE A 8 -13.68 -14.85 0.36
CA PHE A 8 -13.58 -16.30 0.22
C PHE A 8 -14.91 -17.01 -0.05
N ILE A 9 -16.03 -16.29 -0.16
CA ILE A 9 -17.35 -16.87 -0.46
C ILE A 9 -17.49 -17.05 -1.97
N THR A 10 -17.38 -18.30 -2.43
CA THR A 10 -17.56 -18.66 -3.85
C THR A 10 -19.03 -18.98 -4.16
N THR A 11 -19.39 -19.00 -5.45
CA THR A 11 -20.72 -19.46 -5.92
C THR A 11 -21.02 -20.89 -5.46
N LYS A 12 -19.99 -21.75 -5.40
CA LYS A 12 -20.07 -23.12 -4.86
C LYS A 12 -20.47 -23.11 -3.38
N ILE A 13 -19.83 -22.29 -2.56
CA ILE A 13 -20.16 -22.16 -1.12
C ILE A 13 -21.59 -21.63 -0.95
N LYS A 14 -22.03 -20.64 -1.74
CA LYS A 14 -23.43 -20.16 -1.73
C LYS A 14 -24.44 -21.25 -2.07
N LYS A 15 -24.16 -22.07 -3.11
CA LYS A 15 -25.02 -23.21 -3.46
C LYS A 15 -25.08 -24.23 -2.32
N LEU A 16 -23.97 -24.49 -1.63
CA LEU A 16 -23.93 -25.40 -0.49
C LEU A 16 -24.69 -24.86 0.73
N LEU A 17 -24.56 -23.56 1.03
CA LEU A 17 -25.33 -22.88 2.08
C LEU A 17 -26.84 -23.00 1.82
N ARG A 18 -27.30 -22.68 0.60
CA ARG A 18 -28.72 -22.86 0.22
C ARG A 18 -29.19 -24.29 0.39
N LYS A 19 -28.39 -25.28 -0.03
CA LYS A 19 -28.73 -26.71 0.14
C LYS A 19 -28.81 -27.10 1.62
N ARG A 20 -27.89 -26.60 2.46
CA ARG A 20 -27.88 -26.82 3.91
C ARG A 20 -29.14 -26.24 4.54
N ASP A 21 -29.48 -25.00 4.21
CA ASP A 21 -30.62 -24.29 4.80
C ASP A 21 -31.94 -24.93 4.40
N ASN A 22 -32.07 -25.36 3.14
CA ASN A 22 -33.22 -26.13 2.70
C ASN A 22 -33.34 -27.48 3.42
N ALA A 23 -32.22 -28.18 3.67
CA ALA A 23 -32.23 -29.43 4.43
C ALA A 23 -32.65 -29.24 5.89
N TYR A 24 -32.30 -28.11 6.50
CA TYR A 24 -32.77 -27.72 7.83
C TYR A 24 -34.27 -27.46 7.84
N LYS A 25 -34.77 -26.62 6.91
CA LYS A 25 -36.19 -26.29 6.77
C LYS A 25 -37.07 -27.53 6.54
N GLN A 26 -36.55 -28.53 5.83
CA GLN A 26 -37.26 -29.79 5.56
C GLN A 26 -37.13 -30.83 6.69
N GLY A 27 -36.55 -30.50 7.85
CA GLY A 27 -36.36 -31.43 8.96
C GLY A 27 -35.36 -32.57 8.70
N ARG A 28 -34.60 -32.52 7.59
CA ARG A 28 -33.68 -33.60 7.17
C ARG A 28 -32.34 -33.49 7.90
N MET A 29 -32.33 -33.76 9.21
CA MET A 29 -31.19 -33.47 10.09
C MET A 29 -29.89 -34.21 9.73
N GLN A 30 -29.96 -35.46 9.25
CA GLN A 30 -28.77 -36.19 8.80
C GLN A 30 -28.12 -35.53 7.57
N LYS A 31 -28.95 -35.09 6.61
CA LYS A 31 -28.50 -34.38 5.41
C LYS A 31 -27.96 -32.98 5.77
N PHE A 32 -28.60 -32.31 6.72
CA PHE A 32 -28.13 -31.03 7.25
C PHE A 32 -26.73 -31.14 7.87
N ARG A 33 -26.49 -32.13 8.74
CA ARG A 33 -25.17 -32.36 9.37
C ARG A 33 -24.08 -32.58 8.32
N LYS A 34 -24.34 -33.44 7.33
CA LYS A 34 -23.41 -33.67 6.20
C LYS A 34 -23.11 -32.39 5.42
N LEU A 35 -24.14 -31.60 5.12
CA LEU A 35 -23.98 -30.34 4.39
C LEU A 35 -23.27 -29.26 5.22
N ARG A 36 -23.51 -29.18 6.53
CA ARG A 36 -22.81 -28.28 7.45
C ARG A 36 -21.30 -28.56 7.44
N ASN A 37 -20.91 -29.83 7.58
CA ASN A 37 -19.49 -30.22 7.58
C ASN A 37 -18.83 -29.94 6.21
N ARG A 38 -19.55 -30.19 5.13
CA ARG A 38 -19.08 -29.89 3.77
C ARG A 38 -18.90 -28.38 3.55
N VAL A 39 -19.84 -27.57 4.02
CA VAL A 39 -19.73 -26.09 3.98
C VAL A 39 -18.50 -25.64 4.77
N ALA A 40 -18.30 -26.14 6.00
CA ALA A 40 -17.14 -25.79 6.82
C ALA A 40 -15.82 -26.14 6.13
N SER A 41 -15.71 -27.37 5.58
CA SER A 41 -14.54 -27.81 4.84
C SER A 41 -14.24 -26.92 3.63
N GLU A 42 -15.26 -26.59 2.82
CA GLU A 42 -15.11 -25.74 1.64
C GLU A 42 -14.74 -24.30 2.02
N ILE A 43 -15.28 -23.75 3.11
CA ILE A 43 -14.87 -22.43 3.63
C ILE A 43 -13.41 -22.45 4.04
N THR A 44 -12.96 -23.47 4.78
CA THR A 44 -11.56 -23.60 5.20
C THR A 44 -10.62 -23.71 3.99
N LYS A 45 -10.99 -24.52 2.99
CA LYS A 45 -10.24 -24.63 1.73
C LYS A 45 -10.17 -23.30 0.97
N ALA A 46 -11.29 -22.60 0.85
CA ALA A 46 -11.35 -21.31 0.17
C ALA A 46 -10.51 -20.24 0.88
N LYS A 47 -10.57 -20.17 2.22
CA LYS A 47 -9.72 -19.28 3.02
C LYS A 47 -8.23 -19.58 2.79
N ARG A 48 -7.83 -20.85 2.86
CA ARG A 48 -6.43 -21.27 2.65
C ARG A 48 -5.94 -20.91 1.26
N HIS A 49 -6.71 -21.24 0.24
CA HIS A 49 -6.37 -20.93 -1.15
C HIS A 49 -6.23 -19.41 -1.36
N TYR A 50 -7.18 -18.63 -0.84
CA TYR A 50 -7.15 -17.18 -0.93
C TYR A 50 -5.90 -16.59 -0.24
N TYR A 51 -5.56 -17.07 0.95
CA TYR A 51 -4.36 -16.63 1.67
C TYR A 51 -3.09 -16.92 0.89
N VAL A 52 -2.90 -18.15 0.42
CA VAL A 52 -1.69 -18.54 -0.34
C VAL A 52 -1.57 -17.75 -1.65
N MET A 53 -2.66 -17.58 -2.40
CA MET A 53 -2.62 -16.91 -3.69
C MET A 53 -2.49 -15.39 -3.59
N ASN A 54 -3.19 -14.76 -2.63
CA ASN A 54 -3.31 -13.30 -2.59
C ASN A 54 -2.43 -12.64 -1.53
N ILE A 55 -2.20 -13.29 -0.39
CA ILE A 55 -1.53 -12.75 0.81
C ILE A 55 -0.12 -13.32 0.98
N GLY A 56 0.13 -14.59 0.64
CA GLY A 56 1.46 -15.18 0.76
C GLY A 56 2.53 -14.50 -0.09
N ARG A 57 2.15 -13.85 -1.19
CA ARG A 57 3.05 -13.13 -2.13
C ARG A 57 2.94 -11.62 -2.03
N LEU A 58 2.33 -11.09 -0.96
CA LEU A 58 2.03 -9.67 -0.83
C LEU A 58 3.26 -8.85 -0.41
N ASN A 59 4.26 -9.48 0.23
CA ASN A 59 5.48 -8.85 0.71
C ASN A 59 6.69 -9.01 -0.24
N THR A 60 6.57 -9.83 -1.29
CA THR A 60 7.74 -10.20 -2.11
C THR A 60 8.14 -9.18 -3.17
N ASN A 61 7.27 -8.21 -3.49
CA ASN A 61 7.50 -7.33 -4.64
C ASN A 61 7.99 -5.92 -4.26
N GLY A 62 8.21 -5.62 -2.98
CA GLY A 62 8.68 -4.30 -2.52
C GLY A 62 7.72 -3.12 -2.71
N ASP A 63 6.56 -3.33 -3.33
CA ASP A 63 5.60 -2.28 -3.67
C ASP A 63 4.59 -2.04 -2.53
N ALA A 64 4.97 -1.18 -1.59
CA ALA A 64 4.18 -0.80 -0.42
C ALA A 64 2.78 -0.26 -0.79
N ARG A 65 2.63 0.38 -1.95
CA ARG A 65 1.34 0.92 -2.42
C ARG A 65 0.36 -0.20 -2.78
N MET A 66 0.85 -1.21 -3.48
CA MET A 66 0.04 -2.38 -3.84
C MET A 66 -0.30 -3.23 -2.61
N TRP A 67 0.63 -3.30 -1.65
CA TRP A 67 0.36 -3.92 -0.36
C TRP A 67 -0.78 -3.22 0.38
N TRP A 68 -0.69 -1.89 0.56
CA TRP A 68 -1.70 -1.12 1.26
C TRP A 68 -3.07 -1.20 0.59
N LYS A 69 -3.12 -1.12 -0.75
CA LYS A 69 -4.38 -1.26 -1.51
C LYS A 69 -5.07 -2.62 -1.29
N LYS A 70 -4.30 -3.70 -1.16
CA LYS A 70 -4.84 -5.04 -0.86
C LYS A 70 -5.27 -5.16 0.59
N VAL A 71 -4.51 -4.66 1.56
CA VAL A 71 -4.89 -4.61 2.98
C VAL A 71 -6.21 -3.85 3.17
N TRP A 72 -6.36 -2.73 2.47
CA TRP A 72 -7.59 -1.95 2.47
C TRP A 72 -8.79 -2.77 1.94
N LYS A 73 -8.63 -3.45 0.81
CA LYS A 73 -9.68 -4.35 0.29
C LYS A 73 -10.04 -5.49 1.25
N LEU A 74 -9.05 -6.05 1.95
CA LEU A 74 -9.25 -7.16 2.91
C LEU A 74 -9.96 -6.73 4.19
N THR A 75 -9.73 -5.51 4.64
CA THR A 75 -10.35 -5.02 5.87
C THR A 75 -11.77 -4.51 5.62
N GLY A 76 -12.20 -4.41 4.35
CA GLY A 76 -13.53 -3.92 4.00
C GLY A 76 -13.78 -2.49 4.45
N LYS A 77 -12.72 -1.76 4.84
CA LYS A 77 -12.82 -0.37 5.26
C LYS A 77 -13.30 0.42 4.04
N LYS A 78 -14.52 0.93 4.09
CA LYS A 78 -14.94 1.96 3.14
C LYS A 78 -14.05 3.16 3.40
N LYS A 79 -13.60 3.83 2.34
CA LYS A 79 -12.91 5.12 2.49
C LYS A 79 -13.83 5.98 3.36
N PRO A 80 -13.37 6.50 4.51
CA PRO A 80 -14.21 7.42 5.26
C PRO A 80 -14.62 8.48 4.25
N SER A 81 -15.92 8.63 4.03
CA SER A 81 -16.44 9.80 3.34
C SER A 81 -16.11 10.94 4.28
N ILE A 82 -14.97 11.56 4.05
CA ILE A 82 -14.64 12.84 4.63
C ILE A 82 -15.61 13.80 3.94
N ASN A 83 -16.82 13.87 4.47
CA ASN A 83 -17.75 14.94 4.16
C ASN A 83 -17.21 16.14 4.93
N LEU A 84 -16.37 16.92 4.26
CA LEU A 84 -16.00 18.27 4.70
C LEU A 84 -17.16 19.27 4.51
N SER A 85 -18.33 18.79 4.07
CA SER A 85 -19.54 19.60 4.03
C SER A 85 -20.15 19.61 5.44
N GLU A 86 -19.77 20.66 6.17
CA GLU A 86 -20.66 21.48 7.00
C GLU A 86 -21.59 20.70 7.92
N GLN A 87 -21.02 20.24 9.03
CA GLN A 87 -21.82 20.04 10.23
C GLN A 87 -22.11 21.41 10.86
N GLY A 88 -23.12 22.10 10.33
CA GLY A 88 -24.02 22.97 11.10
C GLY A 88 -23.41 24.02 12.06
N SER A 89 -22.34 24.71 11.67
CA SER A 89 -21.98 25.98 12.29
C SER A 89 -21.53 26.96 11.21
N ASP A 90 -22.27 28.05 11.08
CA ASP A 90 -22.09 29.18 10.15
C ASP A 90 -20.82 30.01 10.46
N SER A 91 -19.83 29.40 11.11
CA SER A 91 -18.52 29.96 11.39
C SER A 91 -17.52 29.17 10.56
N LYS A 92 -17.18 29.71 9.40
CA LYS A 92 -15.97 29.35 8.66
C LYS A 92 -14.82 29.44 9.66
N LEU A 93 -14.26 28.29 10.08
CA LEU A 93 -13.08 28.29 10.93
C LEU A 93 -12.01 29.13 10.22
N GLU A 94 -11.51 30.16 10.89
CA GLU A 94 -10.38 30.94 10.42
C GLU A 94 -9.23 29.97 10.12
N ASP A 95 -8.49 30.20 9.02
CA ASP A 95 -7.41 29.31 8.58
C ASP A 95 -6.36 29.09 9.70
N SER A 96 -6.21 30.07 10.59
CA SER A 96 -5.38 30.01 11.80
C SER A 96 -5.87 28.96 12.80
N ASP A 97 -7.18 28.86 13.03
CA ASP A 97 -7.75 27.92 14.00
C ASP A 97 -7.68 26.48 13.47
N ALA A 98 -7.88 26.30 12.17
CA ALA A 98 -7.66 25.02 11.51
C ALA A 98 -6.18 24.60 11.57
N ALA A 99 -5.25 25.53 11.32
CA ALA A 99 -3.83 25.26 11.44
C ALA A 99 -3.42 24.88 12.87
N ASN A 100 -3.95 25.59 13.87
CA ASN A 100 -3.70 25.28 15.28
C ASN A 100 -4.23 23.90 15.67
N MET A 101 -5.44 23.54 15.24
CA MET A 101 -6.02 22.23 15.50
C MET A 101 -5.23 21.09 14.84
N ILE A 102 -4.69 21.32 13.64
CA ILE A 102 -3.81 20.35 12.97
C ILE A 102 -2.49 20.21 13.74
N ASN A 103 -1.90 21.33 14.16
CA ASN A 103 -0.65 21.33 14.90
C ASN A 103 -0.79 20.64 16.27
N THR A 104 -1.88 20.88 17.01
CA THR A 104 -2.13 20.23 18.29
C THR A 104 -2.31 18.73 18.11
N PHE A 105 -3.07 18.29 17.09
CA PHE A 105 -3.22 16.88 16.77
C PHE A 105 -1.89 16.18 16.49
N PHE A 106 -1.02 16.79 15.69
CA PHE A 106 0.28 16.20 15.40
C PHE A 106 1.24 16.26 16.59
N ALA A 107 1.22 17.34 17.37
CA ALA A 107 2.00 17.46 18.59
C ALA A 107 1.63 16.35 19.59
N ASP A 108 0.32 16.15 19.82
CA ASP A 108 -0.20 15.09 20.69
C ASP A 108 0.21 13.70 20.20
N LEU A 109 0.13 13.45 18.89
CA LEU A 109 0.56 12.17 18.30
C LEU A 109 2.06 11.91 18.51
N THR A 110 2.87 12.97 18.46
CA THR A 110 4.34 12.87 18.56
C THR A 110 4.86 12.93 19.98
N ASN A 111 4.01 13.22 20.96
CA ASN A 111 4.41 13.44 22.36
C ASN A 111 5.01 12.18 22.99
N ASP A 112 4.54 11.00 22.55
CA ASP A 112 5.04 9.70 23.03
C ASP A 112 6.27 9.20 22.25
N PHE A 113 6.72 9.93 21.22
CA PHE A 113 7.88 9.50 20.45
C PHE A 113 9.16 9.77 21.24
N PRO A 114 10.07 8.78 21.35
CA PRO A 114 11.36 9.00 21.97
C PRO A 114 12.10 10.07 21.16
N GLU A 115 12.75 11.01 21.86
CA GLU A 115 13.61 12.00 21.21
C GLU A 115 14.57 11.28 20.26
N ILE A 116 14.52 11.64 18.98
CA ILE A 116 15.49 11.16 18.01
C ILE A 116 16.82 11.78 18.44
N GLN A 117 17.63 11.01 19.16
CA GLN A 117 19.01 11.37 19.39
C GLN A 117 19.66 11.46 18.02
N SER A 118 19.79 12.69 17.51
CA SER A 118 20.55 13.05 16.31
C SER A 118 22.05 12.85 16.57
N ARG A 119 22.43 11.71 17.13
CA ARG A 119 23.70 11.13 16.77
C ARG A 119 23.45 10.59 15.37
N TRP A 120 23.87 11.36 14.38
CA TRP A 120 24.22 10.84 13.07
C TRP A 120 25.28 9.78 13.38
N SER A 121 24.81 8.59 13.71
CA SER A 121 25.63 7.42 13.75
C SER A 121 25.99 7.31 12.29
N SER A 122 27.27 7.52 12.02
CA SER A 122 27.91 7.25 10.75
C SER A 122 27.75 5.75 10.46
N TYR A 123 26.52 5.29 10.28
CA TYR A 123 26.19 3.93 9.90
C TYR A 123 26.70 3.80 8.47
N GLY A 124 27.93 3.31 8.37
CA GLY A 124 28.53 2.87 7.12
C GLY A 124 29.24 3.95 6.32
N HIS A 125 30.17 4.70 6.92
CA HIS A 125 31.39 4.99 6.16
C HIS A 125 32.16 3.67 6.07
N SER A 126 31.78 2.81 5.12
CA SER A 126 32.75 1.84 4.65
C SER A 126 33.89 2.67 4.05
N ASP A 127 35.11 2.49 4.51
CA ASP A 127 36.33 3.04 3.86
C ASP A 127 36.54 2.51 2.43
N VAL A 128 35.56 1.77 1.90
CA VAL A 128 35.45 1.40 0.50
C VAL A 128 35.21 2.69 -0.29
N LEU A 129 36.30 3.20 -0.88
CA LEU A 129 36.23 4.17 -1.95
C LEU A 129 35.28 3.63 -3.03
N LEU A 130 34.10 4.23 -3.14
CA LEU A 130 33.14 3.92 -4.20
C LEU A 130 33.84 4.19 -5.53
N THR A 131 34.24 3.11 -6.21
CA THR A 131 34.85 3.22 -7.53
C THR A 131 33.74 3.51 -8.54
N VAL A 132 33.54 4.79 -8.81
CA VAL A 132 32.56 5.26 -9.79
C VAL A 132 33.23 5.23 -11.16
N THR A 133 32.86 4.27 -12.01
CA THR A 133 33.35 4.21 -13.39
C THR A 133 32.52 5.13 -14.30
N PRO A 134 33.13 5.75 -15.32
CA PRO A 134 32.39 6.56 -16.30
C PRO A 134 31.21 5.80 -16.92
N GLU A 135 31.38 4.52 -17.22
CA GLU A 135 30.32 3.67 -17.78
C GLU A 135 29.10 3.55 -16.85
N SER A 136 29.33 3.41 -15.55
CA SER A 136 28.27 3.34 -14.54
C SER A 136 27.50 4.67 -14.47
N VAL A 137 28.22 5.79 -14.54
CA VAL A 137 27.63 7.14 -14.54
C VAL A 137 26.82 7.37 -15.81
N ALA A 138 27.37 7.08 -16.99
CA ALA A 138 26.69 7.24 -18.28
C ALA A 138 25.40 6.42 -18.32
N LYS A 139 25.46 5.15 -17.87
CA LYS A 139 24.29 4.27 -17.76
C LYS A 139 23.22 4.86 -16.84
N LYS A 140 23.62 5.47 -15.73
CA LYS A 140 22.70 6.11 -14.79
C LYS A 140 22.06 7.37 -15.40
N LEU A 141 22.84 8.22 -16.06
CA LEU A 141 22.35 9.42 -16.75
C LEU A 141 21.38 9.05 -17.89
N LEU A 142 21.64 7.98 -18.64
CA LEU A 142 20.72 7.46 -19.66
C LEU A 142 19.42 6.90 -19.09
N SER A 143 19.42 6.41 -17.85
CA SER A 143 18.22 5.87 -17.20
C SER A 143 17.23 6.96 -16.74
N ILE A 144 17.63 8.24 -16.79
CA ILE A 144 16.80 9.36 -16.38
C ILE A 144 15.55 9.48 -17.27
N GLN A 145 14.43 9.79 -16.62
CA GLN A 145 13.14 10.02 -17.26
C GLN A 145 13.09 11.45 -17.83
N SER A 146 13.30 11.58 -19.14
CA SER A 146 13.42 12.88 -19.83
C SER A 146 12.15 13.74 -19.84
N HIS A 147 11.00 13.17 -19.47
CA HIS A 147 9.71 13.87 -19.38
C HIS A 147 9.44 14.50 -18.01
N LYS A 148 10.35 14.32 -17.04
CA LYS A 148 10.22 14.95 -15.72
C LYS A 148 10.70 16.39 -15.79
N ALA A 149 10.07 17.25 -15.00
CA ALA A 149 10.48 18.65 -14.87
C ALA A 149 11.85 18.71 -14.18
N PRO A 150 12.81 19.49 -14.70
CA PRO A 150 14.05 19.80 -13.99
C PRO A 150 13.76 20.67 -12.76
N GLY A 151 14.69 20.71 -11.81
CA GLY A 151 14.67 21.68 -10.72
C GLY A 151 14.81 23.12 -11.22
N PRO A 152 14.55 24.12 -10.37
CA PRO A 152 14.54 25.53 -10.76
C PRO A 152 15.85 26.03 -11.40
N ASN A 153 16.98 25.37 -11.12
CA ASN A 153 18.30 25.71 -11.65
C ASN A 153 18.94 24.57 -12.48
N ASP A 154 18.21 23.49 -12.75
CA ASP A 154 18.78 22.32 -13.43
C ASP A 154 18.57 22.41 -14.96
N PRO A 155 19.54 21.93 -15.76
CA PRO A 155 19.35 21.82 -17.19
C PRO A 155 18.26 20.77 -17.52
N TYR A 156 17.60 20.93 -18.66
CA TYR A 156 16.59 19.97 -19.11
C TYR A 156 17.16 18.54 -19.16
N LEU A 157 16.42 17.59 -18.58
CA LEU A 157 16.84 16.18 -18.49
C LEU A 157 17.10 15.52 -19.85
N LYS A 158 16.50 16.04 -20.93
CA LYS A 158 16.77 15.62 -22.30
C LYS A 158 18.20 15.95 -22.73
N ILE A 159 18.72 17.12 -22.35
CA ILE A 159 20.09 17.55 -22.62
C ILE A 159 21.07 16.68 -21.83
N ILE A 160 20.80 16.48 -20.53
CA ILE A 160 21.61 15.60 -19.67
C ILE A 160 21.73 14.20 -20.29
N LYS A 161 20.63 13.67 -20.81
CA LYS A 161 20.59 12.35 -21.46
C LYS A 161 21.34 12.31 -22.79
N MET A 162 21.27 13.37 -23.58
CA MET A 162 22.01 13.49 -24.85
C MET A 162 23.52 13.50 -24.62
N PHE A 163 23.99 14.23 -23.62
CA PHE A 163 25.41 14.38 -23.29
C PHE A 163 25.88 13.44 -22.17
N ALA A 164 25.12 12.37 -21.89
CA ALA A 164 25.38 11.46 -20.78
C ALA A 164 26.80 10.86 -20.78
N HIS A 165 27.32 10.51 -21.96
CA HIS A 165 28.68 9.97 -22.09
C HIS A 165 29.75 11.04 -21.86
N SER A 166 29.53 12.27 -22.31
CA SER A 166 30.44 13.39 -22.10
C SER A 166 30.49 13.81 -20.63
N PHE A 167 29.33 13.86 -19.96
CA PHE A 167 29.23 14.18 -18.53
C PHE A 167 29.73 13.07 -17.61
N ALA A 168 29.83 11.84 -18.11
CA ALA A 168 30.32 10.71 -17.34
C ALA A 168 31.84 10.67 -17.20
N ILE A 169 32.57 11.40 -18.03
CA ILE A 169 34.03 11.46 -17.99
C ILE A 169 34.43 12.51 -16.93
N PRO A 170 35.28 12.16 -15.95
CA PRO A 170 35.75 13.11 -14.96
C PRO A 170 36.55 14.23 -15.65
N LEU A 171 36.30 15.47 -15.26
CA LEU A 171 37.09 16.61 -15.71
C LEU A 171 38.51 16.44 -15.14
N LEU A 172 39.50 16.33 -16.02
CA LEU A 172 40.90 16.40 -15.64
C LEU A 172 41.20 17.87 -15.33
N PHE A 173 41.42 18.18 -14.05
CA PHE A 173 41.96 19.47 -13.58
C PHE A 173 43.42 19.30 -13.21
#